data_AF-A0A2E3H9Z8-F1
#
_entry.id   AF-A0A2E3H9Z8-F1
#
_cell.length_a   1.000
_cell.length_b   1.000
_cell.length_c   1.000
_cell.angle_alpha   90.00
_cell.angle_beta   90.00
_cell.angle_gamma   90.00
#
_symmetry.space_group_name_H-M   'P 1'
#
loop_
_entity.id
_entity.type
_entity.pdbx_description
1 polymer ?
#
loop_
_entity_poly.entity_id
_entity_poly.type
_entity_poly.pdbx_seq_one_letter_code
_entity_poly.pdbx_strand_id
1 'polypeptide(L)' 'MSPAQEKESKVRSLLKAVSWRMIATMTTILIAWAIYRDIRPALTIGGIEFFAKFLVYYLHERLWQKVPRGAFRGS' A
#
# COMPACT_ATOMS: atom_id res chain seq x y z
N MET A 1 19.06 30.73 4.45
CA MET A 1 18.88 29.37 5.00
C MET A 1 17.86 28.66 4.11
N SER A 2 18.31 27.87 3.13
CA SER A 2 17.43 27.20 2.16
C SER A 2 17.65 25.69 2.25
N PRO A 3 16.58 24.88 2.31
CA PRO A 3 16.61 23.55 2.87
C PRO A 3 17.35 22.61 1.93
N ALA A 4 18.30 21.87 2.49
CA ALA A 4 18.81 20.68 1.85
C ALA A 4 17.62 19.76 1.56
N GLN A 5 17.18 19.74 0.31
CA GLN A 5 16.42 18.65 -0.25
C GLN A 5 17.39 17.45 -0.28
N GLU A 6 17.54 16.81 0.88
CA GLU A 6 18.28 15.58 1.03
C GLU A 6 17.62 14.58 0.08
N LYS A 7 18.37 14.17 -0.96
CA LYS A 7 17.93 13.12 -1.88
C LYS A 7 17.57 11.90 -1.03
N GLU A 8 16.28 11.71 -0.77
CA GLU A 8 15.84 10.55 0.00
C GLU A 8 16.33 9.31 -0.74
N SER A 9 17.26 8.57 -0.13
CA SER A 9 17.81 7.37 -0.77
C SER A 9 16.66 6.44 -1.11
N LYS A 10 16.62 5.89 -2.33
CA LYS A 10 15.56 4.96 -2.79
C LYS A 10 15.31 3.85 -1.77
N VAL A 11 16.36 3.42 -1.06
CA VAL A 11 16.30 2.43 0.02
C VAL A 11 15.50 2.93 1.23
N ARG A 12 15.69 4.19 1.66
CA ARG A 12 14.96 4.77 2.80
C ARG A 12 13.46 4.90 2.49
N SER A 13 13.12 5.28 1.26
CA SER A 13 11.73 5.36 0.80
C SER A 13 11.06 3.98 0.74
N LEU A 14 11.77 2.96 0.25
CA LEU A 14 11.30 1.56 0.26
C LEU A 14 11.09 1.05 1.70
N LEU A 15 12.05 1.28 2.59
CA LEU A 15 11.94 0.88 4.00
C LEU A 15 10.74 1.55 4.66
N LYS A 16 10.56 2.86 4.46
CA LYS A 16 9.39 3.60 4.96
C LYS A 16 8.08 3.00 4.44
N ALA A 17 8.03 2.65 3.16
CA ALA A 17 6.85 2.07 2.52
C ALA A 17 6.53 0.65 3.04
N VAL A 18 7.54 -0.14 3.38
CA VAL A 18 7.36 -1.47 4.01
C VAL A 18 6.92 -1.30 5.46
N SER A 19 7.57 -0.44 6.23
CA SER A 19 7.21 -0.15 7.62
C SER A 19 5.76 0.30 7.73
N TRP A 20 5.32 1.22 6.85
CA TRP A 20 3.94 1.68 6.82
C TRP A 20 2.95 0.54 6.51
N ARG A 21 3.30 -0.36 5.60
CA ARG A 21 2.46 -1.53 5.28
C ARG A 21 2.32 -2.48 6.46
N MET A 22 3.42 -2.77 7.18
CA MET A 22 3.38 -3.62 8.36
C MET A 22 2.50 -3.02 9.46
N ILE A 23 2.63 -1.72 9.71
CA ILE A 23 1.77 -1.00 10.67
C ILE A 23 0.30 -1.10 10.26
N ALA A 24 -0.02 -0.83 8.99
CA ALA A 24 -1.39 -0.87 8.50
C ALA A 24 -2.05 -2.26 8.67
N THR A 25 -1.36 -3.33 8.25
CA THR A 25 -1.89 -4.70 8.40
C THR A 25 -2.04 -5.08 9.87
N MET A 26 -1.09 -4.70 10.73
CA MET A 26 -1.17 -4.96 12.17
C MET A 26 -2.35 -4.20 12.79
N THR A 27 -2.58 -2.94 12.41
CA THR A 27 -3.75 -2.17 12.86
C THR A 27 -5.06 -2.86 12.48
N THR A 28 -5.21 -3.35 11.26
CA THR A 28 -6.43 -4.08 10.85
C THR A 28 -6.63 -5.34 11.67
N ILE A 29 -5.57 -6.14 11.88
CA ILE A 29 -5.64 -7.36 12.70
C ILE A 29 -6.03 -7.00 14.13
N LEU A 30 -5.46 -5.94 14.71
CA LEU A 30 -5.79 -5.50 16.07
C LEU A 30 -7.23 -4.99 16.18
N ILE A 31 -7.72 -4.24 15.21
CA ILE A 31 -9.12 -3.77 15.17
C ILE A 31 -10.06 -4.96 15.06
N ALA A 32 -9.79 -5.89 14.13
CA ALA A 32 -10.59 -7.09 13.97
C ALA A 32 -10.59 -7.93 15.26
N TRP A 33 -9.42 -8.13 15.87
CA TRP A 33 -9.30 -8.84 17.14
C TRP A 33 -10.07 -8.14 18.26
N ALA A 34 -10.02 -6.80 18.36
CA ALA A 34 -10.76 -6.05 19.36
C ALA A 34 -12.29 -6.22 19.21
N ILE A 35 -12.79 -6.33 17.98
CA ILE A 35 -14.22 -6.52 17.68
C ILE A 35 -14.65 -7.95 17.96
N TYR A 36 -13.95 -8.93 17.39
CA TYR A 36 -14.36 -10.34 17.45
C TYR A 36 -13.92 -11.04 18.74
N ARG A 37 -12.94 -10.48 19.45
CA ARG A 37 -12.24 -11.08 20.61
C ARG A 37 -11.67 -12.48 20.35
N ASP A 38 -11.49 -12.83 19.08
CA ASP A 38 -10.91 -14.08 18.60
C ASP A 38 -9.83 -13.77 17.55
N ILE A 39 -8.68 -14.43 17.68
CA ILE A 39 -7.52 -14.25 16.81
C ILE A 39 -7.72 -14.91 15.44
N ARG A 40 -8.54 -15.96 15.34
CA ARG A 40 -8.78 -16.67 14.07
C ARG A 40 -9.40 -15.75 13.00
N PRO A 41 -10.55 -15.09 13.23
CA PRO A 41 -11.12 -14.17 12.24
C PRO A 41 -10.22 -12.94 12.00
N ALA A 42 -9.51 -12.46 13.03
CA ALA A 42 -8.60 -11.33 12.90
C ALA A 42 -7.44 -11.61 11.92
N LEU A 43 -6.82 -12.79 12.02
CA LEU A 43 -5.78 -13.23 11.10
C LEU A 43 -6.33 -13.48 9.69
N THR A 44 -7.54 -14.05 9.57
CA THR A 44 -8.20 -14.23 8.27
C THR A 44 -8.44 -12.88 7.59
N ILE A 45 -8.95 -11.89 8.31
CA ILE A 45 -9.18 -10.53 7.78
C ILE A 45 -7.86 -9.88 7.36
N GLY A 46 -6.83 -9.92 8.21
CA GLY A 46 -5.51 -9.38 7.86
C GLY A 46 -4.89 -10.05 6.62
N GLY A 47 -5.05 -11.37 6.50
CA GLY A 47 -4.62 -12.12 5.31
C GLY A 47 -5.38 -11.70 4.05
N ILE A 48 -6.71 -11.64 4.11
CA ILE A 48 -7.54 -11.20 2.97
C ILE A 48 -7.18 -9.76 2.57
N GLU A 49 -7.01 -8.84 3.53
CA GLU A 49 -6.63 -7.46 3.26
C GLU A 49 -5.30 -7.38 2.49
N PHE A 50 -4.31 -8.17 2.91
CA PHE A 50 -3.02 -8.25 2.22
C PHE A 50 -3.20 -8.69 0.77
N PHE A 51 -3.88 -9.82 0.51
CA PHE A 51 -4.11 -10.32 -0.85
C PHE A 51 -4.98 -9.38 -1.70
N ALA A 52 -6.00 -8.77 -1.10
CA ALA A 52 -6.86 -7.79 -1.77
C ALA A 52 -6.05 -6.58 -2.25
N LYS A 53 -5.12 -6.06 -1.44
CA LYS A 53 -4.21 -4.97 -1.87
C LYS A 53 -3.34 -5.38 -3.05
N PHE A 54 -2.82 -6.61 -3.07
CA PHE A 54 -2.07 -7.12 -4.23
C PHE A 54 -2.94 -7.19 -5.48
N LEU A 55 -4.15 -7.73 -5.38
CA LEU A 55 -5.06 -7.84 -6.53
C LEU A 55 -5.47 -6.46 -7.05
N VAL A 56 -5.85 -5.55 -6.16
CA VAL A 56 -6.21 -4.16 -6.51
C VAL A 56 -5.04 -3.45 -7.15
N TYR A 57 -3.81 -3.59 -6.62
CA TYR A 57 -2.62 -3.01 -7.22
C TYR A 57 -2.37 -3.55 -8.63
N TYR A 58 -2.44 -4.87 -8.82
CA TYR A 58 -2.27 -5.50 -10.13
C TYR A 58 -3.33 -5.03 -11.13
N LEU A 59 -4.60 -4.99 -10.73
CA LEU A 59 -5.68 -4.50 -11.58
C LEU A 59 -5.52 -3.01 -11.88
N HIS A 60 -5.14 -2.19 -10.90
CA HIS A 60 -4.85 -0.78 -11.09
C HIS A 60 -3.73 -0.57 -12.12
N GLU A 61 -2.62 -1.31 -12.00
CA GLU A 61 -1.53 -1.26 -12.97
C GLU A 61 -1.99 -1.72 -14.37
N ARG A 62 -2.78 -2.80 -14.44
CA ARG A 62 -3.31 -3.33 -15.70
C ARG A 62 -4.29 -2.36 -16.37
N LEU A 63 -5.13 -1.68 -15.60
CA LEU A 63 -6.02 -0.63 -16.09
C LEU A 63 -5.21 0.57 -16.58
N TRP A 64 -4.19 1.00 -15.83
CA TRP A 64 -3.32 2.12 -16.23
C TRP A 64 -2.57 1.86 -17.53
N GLN A 65 -2.15 0.62 -17.78
CA GLN A 65 -1.55 0.21 -19.07
C GLN A 65 -2.55 0.19 -20.23
N LYS A 66 -3.84 -0.01 -19.94
CA LYS A 66 -4.91 -0.01 -20.96
C LYS A 66 -5.42 1.39 -21.28
N VAL A 67 -5.17 2.38 -20.42
CA VAL A 67 -5.48 3.79 -20.71
C VAL A 67 -4.55 4.28 -21.82
N PRO A 68 -5.05 4.60 -23.03
CA PRO A 68 -4.21 5.14 -24.10
C PRO A 68 -3.63 6.48 -23.65
N ARG A 69 -2.30 6.59 -23.55
CA ARG A 69 -1.58 7.87 -23.35
C ARG A 69 -1.57 8.72 -24.63
N GLY A 70 -2.68 8.77 -25.35
CA GLY A 70 -2.87 9.64 -26.50
C GLY A 70 -3.44 10.98 -26.05
N ALA A 71 -2.80 12.08 -26.44
CA ALA A 71 -3.30 13.46 -26.44
C ALA A 71 -2.90 14.45 -25.32
N PHE A 72 -1.66 14.40 -24.78
CA PHE A 72 -1.06 15.61 -24.17
C PHE A 72 0.39 15.84 -24.59
N ARG A 73 0.66 15.75 -25.89
CA ARG A 73 1.81 16.41 -26.51
C ARG A 73 1.27 17.38 -27.56
N GLY A 74 0.59 18.41 -27.07
CA GLY A 74 0.29 19.61 -27.84
C GLY A 74 1.47 20.57 -27.69
N SER A 75 2.14 20.79 -28.84
CA SER A 75 2.89 21.99 -29.28
C SER A 75 3.38 22.97 -28.23
#